data_AF-A0A182GHA3-F1
#
_entry.id   AF-A0A182GHA3-F1
#
_cell.length_a   1.000
_cell.length_b   1.000
_cell.length_c   1.000
_cell.angle_alpha   90.00
_cell.angle_beta   90.00
_cell.angle_gamma   90.00
#
_symmetry.space_group_name_H-M   'P 1'
#
loop_
_entity.id
_entity.type
_entity.pdbx_description
1 polymer ?
#
loop_
_entity_poly.entity_id
_entity_poly.type
_entity_poly.pdbx_seq_one_letter_code
_entity_poly.pdbx_strand_id
1 'polypeptide(L)'
;MRYLRGTLDAKLMYTRGGDSQLTGYTDADWGGDPDTRKSTTGYVFRKMGGAVSWSVKRQPSVALSSCEAEFIALSRTTQEALWWQQLIEQIDGKQAIPIFCDNQSAICMTRNDGCNPRTKHVSIRYQFVKDVVEKGDIKLHYIPTDEHPADGFTKALARQKHSQFMKLTGIVG
;
A
#
# COMPACT_ATOMS: atom_id res chain seq x y z
N MET A 1 17.09 -17.37 -17.66
CA MET A 1 16.30 -16.35 -16.95
C MET A 1 15.81 -15.28 -17.93
N ARG A 2 14.56 -15.39 -18.43
CA ARG A 2 14.01 -14.46 -19.44
C ARG A 2 13.71 -13.06 -18.89
N TYR A 3 13.34 -12.96 -17.60
CA TYR A 3 13.00 -11.68 -16.97
C TYR A 3 14.23 -10.79 -16.79
N LEU A 4 15.35 -11.31 -16.26
CA LEU A 4 16.60 -10.55 -16.08
C LEU A 4 17.08 -9.93 -17.40
N ARG A 5 16.99 -10.68 -18.50
CA ARG A 5 17.37 -10.19 -19.83
C ARG A 5 16.42 -9.09 -20.34
N GLY A 6 15.14 -9.18 -20.01
CA GLY A 6 14.12 -8.20 -20.40
C GLY A 6 14.09 -6.94 -19.53
N THR A 7 14.77 -6.93 -18.39
CA THR A 7 14.85 -5.80 -17.45
C THR A 7 16.27 -5.25 -17.31
N LEU A 8 17.18 -5.56 -18.24
CA LEU A 8 18.57 -5.09 -18.18
C LEU A 8 18.66 -3.56 -18.15
N ASP A 9 17.83 -2.91 -18.97
CA ASP A 9 17.79 -1.45 -19.10
C ASP A 9 16.75 -0.80 -18.16
N ALA A 10 16.05 -1.62 -17.37
CA ALA A 10 15.01 -1.13 -16.46
C ALA A 10 15.65 -0.38 -15.29
N LYS A 11 15.19 0.85 -15.08
CA LYS A 11 15.66 1.77 -14.04
C LYS A 11 14.49 2.52 -13.41
N LEU A 12 14.64 2.87 -12.13
CA LEU A 12 13.75 3.82 -11.47
C LEU A 12 14.12 5.23 -11.90
N MET A 13 13.12 6.00 -12.34
CA MET A 13 13.29 7.38 -12.77
C MET A 13 12.56 8.32 -11.83
N TYR A 14 13.28 9.33 -11.36
CA TYR A 14 12.75 10.43 -10.57
C TYR A 14 12.79 11.71 -11.39
N THR A 15 11.70 12.46 -11.40
CA THR A 15 11.53 13.66 -12.23
C THR A 15 11.49 14.89 -11.36
N ARG A 16 12.34 15.88 -11.67
CA ARG A 16 12.29 17.21 -11.04
C ARG A 16 10.96 17.88 -11.38
N GLY A 17 10.21 18.30 -10.37
CA GLY A 17 8.86 18.85 -10.55
C GLY A 17 7.76 17.80 -10.70
N GLY A 18 8.07 16.51 -10.49
CA GLY A 18 7.06 15.48 -10.25
C GLY A 18 6.37 15.67 -8.89
N ASP A 19 5.44 14.78 -8.56
CA ASP A 19 4.71 14.82 -7.29
C ASP A 19 5.67 14.88 -6.10
N SER A 20 5.68 16.01 -5.39
CA SER A 20 6.61 16.27 -4.30
C SER A 20 6.18 15.58 -3.01
N GLN A 21 4.89 15.28 -2.86
CA GLN A 21 4.35 14.65 -1.66
C GLN A 21 4.67 13.16 -1.68
N LEU A 22 5.03 12.61 -0.52
CA LEU A 22 5.15 11.17 -0.37
C LEU A 22 3.74 10.56 -0.37
N THR A 23 3.49 9.63 -1.28
CA THR A 23 2.19 8.98 -1.41
C THR A 23 2.32 7.47 -1.29
N GLY A 24 1.53 6.86 -0.40
CA GLY A 24 1.48 5.42 -0.18
C GLY A 24 0.32 4.75 -0.93
N TYR A 25 0.53 3.51 -1.37
CA TYR A 25 -0.48 2.64 -1.97
C TYR A 25 -0.41 1.28 -1.31
N THR A 26 -1.55 0.67 -0.98
CA THR A 26 -1.61 -0.60 -0.26
C THR A 26 -2.66 -1.53 -0.85
N ASP A 27 -2.31 -2.80 -1.03
CA ASP A 27 -3.21 -3.86 -1.51
C ASP A 27 -2.95 -5.16 -0.74
N ALA A 28 -3.93 -6.08 -0.77
CA ALA A 28 -3.78 -7.43 -0.24
C ALA A 28 -4.38 -8.47 -1.17
N ASP A 29 -3.63 -9.54 -1.41
CA ASP A 29 -4.14 -10.76 -2.05
C ASP A 29 -4.71 -11.70 -0.97
N TRP A 30 -6.02 -11.88 -0.93
CA TRP A 30 -6.69 -12.67 0.10
C TRP A 30 -6.60 -14.18 -0.17
N GLY A 31 -5.95 -14.91 0.76
CA GLY A 31 -5.90 -16.36 0.71
C GLY A 31 -5.11 -16.95 -0.47
N GLY A 32 -4.25 -16.15 -1.10
CA GLY A 32 -3.51 -16.54 -2.31
C GLY A 32 -2.43 -17.60 -2.12
N ASP A 33 -1.96 -17.83 -0.90
CA ASP A 33 -1.08 -18.97 -0.60
C ASP A 33 -1.89 -20.29 -0.63
N PRO A 34 -1.63 -21.22 -1.58
CA PRO A 34 -2.43 -22.43 -1.73
C PRO A 34 -2.30 -23.41 -0.55
N ASP A 35 -1.15 -23.40 0.14
CA ASP A 35 -0.86 -24.33 1.22
C ASP A 35 -1.38 -23.82 2.56
N THR A 36 -1.14 -22.53 2.84
CA THR A 36 -1.45 -21.94 4.15
C THR A 36 -2.71 -21.07 4.16
N ARG A 37 -3.24 -20.72 2.99
CA ARG A 37 -4.33 -19.75 2.80
C ARG A 37 -4.06 -18.40 3.45
N LYS A 38 -2.79 -18.07 3.67
CA LYS A 38 -2.39 -16.75 4.16
C LYS A 38 -2.41 -15.76 3.00
N SER A 39 -2.91 -14.58 3.30
CA SER A 39 -2.93 -13.47 2.36
C SER A 39 -1.53 -12.88 2.17
N THR A 40 -1.32 -12.12 1.10
CA THR A 40 -0.07 -11.37 0.85
C THR A 40 -0.36 -9.88 0.88
N THR A 41 0.35 -9.13 1.72
CA THR A 41 0.30 -7.66 1.74
C THR A 41 1.32 -7.10 0.76
N GLY A 42 0.89 -6.17 -0.08
CA GLY A 42 1.77 -5.35 -0.91
C GLY A 42 1.59 -3.86 -0.62
N TYR A 43 2.68 -3.10 -0.55
CA TYR A 43 2.61 -1.64 -0.55
C TYR A 43 3.75 -1.01 -1.34
N VAL A 44 3.53 0.21 -1.79
CA VAL A 44 4.57 1.08 -2.36
C VAL A 44 4.33 2.53 -1.97
N PHE A 45 5.41 3.20 -1.58
CA PHE A 45 5.48 4.64 -1.40
C PHE A 45 6.19 5.26 -2.61
N ARG A 46 5.64 6.37 -3.09
CA ARG A 46 6.15 7.11 -4.25
C ARG A 46 6.44 8.56 -3.88
N LYS A 47 7.50 9.11 -4.48
CA LYS A 47 7.85 10.53 -4.43
C LYS A 47 8.62 10.88 -5.72
N MET A 48 8.45 12.09 -6.24
CA MET A 48 9.13 12.59 -7.44
C MET A 48 8.95 11.67 -8.66
N GLY A 49 7.76 11.07 -8.82
CA GLY A 49 7.41 10.21 -9.96
C GLY A 49 7.81 8.73 -9.85
N GLY A 50 8.69 8.36 -8.91
CA GLY A 50 9.18 6.99 -8.73
C GLY A 50 8.86 6.38 -7.37
N ALA A 51 8.96 5.05 -7.27
CA ALA A 51 8.89 4.33 -6.00
C ALA A 51 10.13 4.62 -5.13
N VAL A 52 9.93 4.84 -3.83
CA VAL A 52 11.00 5.11 -2.86
C VAL A 52 11.07 4.09 -1.72
N SER A 53 9.96 3.44 -1.40
CA SER A 53 9.88 2.27 -0.51
C SER A 53 8.79 1.34 -1.01
N TRP A 54 8.99 0.03 -0.92
CA TRP A 54 7.99 -0.97 -1.25
C TRP A 54 8.23 -2.24 -0.46
N SER A 55 7.18 -3.03 -0.28
CA SER A 55 7.29 -4.35 0.37
C SER A 55 6.20 -5.28 -0.12
N VAL A 56 6.56 -6.56 -0.21
CA VAL A 56 5.62 -7.66 -0.45
C VAL A 56 5.85 -8.69 0.63
N LYS A 57 4.84 -8.93 1.47
CA LYS A 57 5.00 -9.81 2.63
C LYS A 57 3.73 -10.59 2.93
N ARG A 58 3.88 -11.90 3.01
CA ARG A 58 2.83 -12.81 3.52
C ARG A 58 2.36 -12.37 4.91
N GLN A 59 1.06 -12.41 5.13
CA GLN A 59 0.44 -12.09 6.41
C GLN A 59 0.74 -13.20 7.44
N PRO A 60 0.91 -12.86 8.73
CA PRO A 60 1.30 -13.84 9.73
C PRO A 60 0.14 -14.79 10.07
N SER A 61 -1.09 -14.26 10.05
CA SER A 61 -2.35 -14.95 10.28
C SER A 61 -3.14 -15.11 8.98
N VAL A 62 -4.03 -16.10 8.95
CA VAL A 62 -5.04 -16.25 7.89
C VAL A 62 -6.14 -15.21 8.14
N ALA A 63 -6.45 -14.41 7.13
CA ALA A 63 -7.55 -13.45 7.17
C ALA A 63 -8.86 -14.16 6.81
N LEU A 64 -9.94 -13.86 7.53
CA LEU A 64 -11.24 -14.49 7.32
C LEU A 64 -12.09 -13.78 6.27
N SER A 65 -11.63 -12.63 5.76
CA SER A 65 -12.25 -11.88 4.68
C SER A 65 -11.21 -11.06 3.91
N SER A 66 -11.54 -10.65 2.68
CA SER A 66 -10.73 -9.69 1.91
C SER A 66 -10.54 -8.38 2.67
N CYS A 67 -11.62 -7.87 3.28
CA CYS A 67 -11.58 -6.67 4.12
C CYS A 67 -10.59 -6.80 5.28
N GLU A 68 -10.54 -7.95 5.97
CA GLU A 68 -9.54 -8.18 7.02
C GLU A 68 -8.11 -8.19 6.45
N ALA A 69 -7.91 -8.84 5.30
CA ALA A 69 -6.60 -8.89 4.65
C ALA A 69 -6.12 -7.49 4.23
N GLU A 70 -6.96 -6.69 3.60
CA GLU A 70 -6.65 -5.32 3.21
C GLU A 70 -6.43 -4.44 4.43
N PHE A 71 -7.17 -4.66 5.52
CA PHE A 71 -6.95 -3.92 6.76
C PHE A 71 -5.59 -4.26 7.41
N ILE A 72 -5.21 -5.55 7.39
CA ILE A 72 -3.88 -6.00 7.81
C ILE A 72 -2.79 -5.34 6.94
N ALA A 73 -3.02 -5.22 5.63
CA ALA A 73 -2.13 -4.50 4.73
C ALA A 73 -2.04 -3.01 5.06
N LEU A 74 -3.19 -2.34 5.21
CA LEU A 74 -3.29 -0.93 5.56
C LEU A 74 -2.54 -0.62 6.86
N SER A 75 -2.73 -1.43 7.91
CA SER A 75 -2.03 -1.24 9.18
C SER A 75 -0.50 -1.33 9.05
N ARG A 76 0.02 -2.17 8.15
CA ARG A 76 1.47 -2.26 7.86
C ARG A 76 1.94 -1.03 7.09
N THR A 77 1.15 -0.60 6.10
CA THR A 77 1.44 0.60 5.32
C THR A 77 1.41 1.85 6.19
N THR A 78 0.50 1.95 7.16
CA THR A 78 0.46 3.02 8.15
C THR A 78 1.72 3.06 9.02
N GLN A 79 2.23 1.90 9.47
CA GLN A 79 3.49 1.85 10.23
C GLN A 79 4.68 2.37 9.41
N GLU A 80 4.76 1.96 8.14
CA GLU A 80 5.78 2.46 7.21
C GLU A 80 5.62 3.98 6.96
N ALA A 81 4.38 4.49 6.82
CA ALA A 81 4.11 5.91 6.66
C ALA A 81 4.58 6.73 7.88
N LEU A 82 4.33 6.26 9.10
CA LEU A 82 4.81 6.92 10.32
C LEU A 82 6.34 6.95 10.40
N TRP A 83 7.01 5.86 9.96
CA TRP A 83 8.46 5.86 9.85
C TRP A 83 8.96 6.91 8.84
N TRP A 84 8.32 6.99 7.67
CA TRP A 84 8.63 8.02 6.68
C TRP A 84 8.37 9.43 7.18
N GLN A 85 7.32 9.64 7.96
CA GLN A 85 6.97 10.94 8.51
C GLN A 85 8.09 11.50 9.39
N GLN A 86 8.73 10.66 10.21
CA GLN A 86 9.89 11.07 11.01
C GLN A 86 11.07 11.54 10.16
N LEU A 87 11.30 10.89 9.02
CA LEU A 87 12.37 11.26 8.10
C LEU A 87 12.03 12.52 7.28
N ILE A 88 10.82 12.59 6.74
CA ILE A 88 10.38 13.69 5.86
C ILE A 88 10.16 14.97 6.65
N GLU A 89 9.72 14.89 7.90
CA GLU A 89 9.53 16.07 8.76
C GLU A 89 10.82 16.90 8.89
N GLN A 90 11.99 16.25 8.87
CA GLN A 90 13.28 16.94 8.92
C GLN A 90 13.70 17.57 7.58
N ILE A 91 13.11 17.16 6.45
CA ILE A 91 13.51 17.58 5.10
C ILE A 91 12.50 18.58 4.53
N ASP A 92 11.21 18.20 4.49
CA ASP A 92 10.12 18.92 3.83
C ASP A 92 9.09 19.48 4.84
N GLY A 93 9.32 19.30 6.16
CA GLY A 93 8.39 19.66 7.23
C GLY A 93 7.26 18.65 7.43
N LYS A 94 6.52 18.78 8.54
CA LYS A 94 5.43 17.86 8.88
C LYS A 94 4.26 18.02 7.91
N GLN A 95 3.94 16.95 7.19
CA GLN A 95 2.78 16.87 6.29
C GLN A 95 2.08 15.53 6.44
N ALA A 96 0.75 15.53 6.31
CA ALA A 96 -0.02 14.30 6.33
C ALA A 96 0.28 13.46 5.09
N ILE A 97 0.58 12.17 5.27
CA ILE A 97 0.90 11.27 4.16
C ILE A 97 -0.39 10.66 3.59
N PRO A 98 -0.73 10.90 2.32
CA PRO A 98 -1.86 10.23 1.67
C PRO A 98 -1.54 8.74 1.46
N ILE A 99 -2.46 7.89 1.87
CA ILE A 99 -2.44 6.45 1.61
C ILE A 99 -3.68 6.09 0.81
N PHE A 100 -3.47 5.48 -0.35
CA PHE A 100 -4.51 5.01 -1.24
C PHE A 100 -4.72 3.50 -1.07
N CYS A 101 -5.98 3.09 -0.97
CA CYS A 101 -6.41 1.70 -0.98
C CYS A 101 -7.70 1.51 -1.77
N ASP A 102 -7.96 0.29 -2.24
CA ASP A 102 -9.10 -0.05 -3.08
C ASP A 102 -10.32 -0.56 -2.29
N ASN A 103 -10.25 -0.64 -0.96
CA ASN A 103 -11.38 -1.06 -0.16
C ASN A 103 -12.08 0.09 0.57
N GLN A 104 -13.23 0.47 0.02
CA GLN A 104 -14.15 1.43 0.64
C GLN A 104 -14.65 0.97 2.00
N SER A 105 -14.85 -0.33 2.24
CA SER A 105 -15.23 -0.83 3.55
C SER A 105 -14.12 -0.62 4.56
N ALA A 106 -12.85 -0.85 4.19
CA ALA A 106 -11.70 -0.56 5.06
C ALA A 106 -11.59 0.94 5.40
N ILE A 107 -11.89 1.84 4.45
CA ILE A 107 -11.90 3.30 4.68
C ILE A 107 -13.10 3.74 5.52
N CYS A 108 -14.28 3.17 5.26
CA CYS A 108 -15.49 3.43 6.04
C CYS A 108 -15.31 2.98 7.50
N MET A 109 -14.62 1.84 7.66
CA MET A 109 -14.06 1.34 8.91
C MET A 109 -12.92 2.17 9.48
N THR A 110 -12.61 3.39 9.05
CA THR A 110 -11.80 4.29 9.91
C THR A 110 -12.60 5.51 10.32
N ARG A 111 -13.80 5.68 9.75
CA ARG A 111 -14.64 6.86 9.93
C ARG A 111 -15.87 6.61 10.81
N ASN A 112 -16.36 5.37 10.90
CA ASN A 112 -17.60 5.04 11.60
C ASN A 112 -17.36 4.16 12.84
N ASP A 113 -17.89 4.58 13.99
CA ASP A 113 -17.79 3.85 15.27
C ASP A 113 -18.63 2.55 15.35
N GLY A 114 -19.44 2.26 14.33
CA GLY A 114 -20.38 1.13 14.33
C GLY A 114 -19.82 -0.21 13.85
N CYS A 115 -18.59 -0.27 13.34
CA CYS A 115 -17.99 -1.51 12.86
C CYS A 115 -17.08 -2.12 13.92
N ASN A 116 -17.60 -3.12 14.64
CA ASN A 116 -16.83 -3.87 15.63
C ASN A 116 -16.27 -5.15 14.98
N PRO A 117 -14.99 -5.19 14.57
CA PRO A 117 -14.41 -6.43 14.04
C PRO A 117 -14.47 -7.51 15.12
N ARG A 118 -14.92 -8.72 14.71
CA ARG A 118 -15.21 -9.83 15.64
C ARG A 118 -13.97 -10.38 16.36
N THR A 119 -12.77 -9.96 15.98
CA THR A 119 -11.49 -10.47 16.51
C THR A 119 -10.61 -9.34 17.06
N LYS A 120 -10.02 -9.58 18.24
CA LYS A 120 -9.24 -8.59 18.99
C LYS A 120 -8.00 -8.08 18.23
N HIS A 121 -7.33 -8.93 17.46
CA HIS A 121 -6.14 -8.51 16.70
C HIS A 121 -6.49 -7.55 15.56
N VAL A 122 -7.67 -7.70 14.95
CA VAL A 122 -8.17 -6.79 13.92
C VAL A 122 -8.65 -5.49 14.56
N SER A 123 -9.34 -5.56 15.72
CA SER A 123 -9.80 -4.36 16.43
C SER A 123 -8.66 -3.46 16.90
N ILE A 124 -7.55 -4.04 17.38
CA ILE A 124 -6.37 -3.26 17.77
C ILE A 124 -5.76 -2.54 16.56
N ARG A 125 -5.61 -3.23 15.43
CA ARG A 125 -5.09 -2.61 14.20
C ARG A 125 -6.04 -1.51 13.72
N TYR A 126 -7.35 -1.75 13.81
CA TYR A 126 -8.38 -0.77 13.50
C TYR A 126 -8.17 0.52 14.29
N GLN A 127 -8.12 0.38 15.61
CA GLN A 127 -8.00 1.52 16.49
C GLN A 127 -6.67 2.26 16.27
N PHE A 128 -5.59 1.54 15.99
CA PHE A 128 -4.31 2.12 15.64
C PHE A 128 -4.39 2.99 14.37
N VAL A 129 -4.91 2.46 13.26
CA VAL A 129 -5.02 3.25 12.02
C VAL A 129 -5.94 4.44 12.22
N LYS A 130 -7.07 4.25 12.91
CA LYS A 130 -8.02 5.32 13.23
C LYS A 130 -7.36 6.44 14.04
N ASP A 131 -6.62 6.12 15.10
CA ASP A 131 -5.90 7.09 15.93
C ASP A 131 -4.89 7.91 15.10
N VAL A 132 -4.15 7.26 14.19
CA VAL A 132 -3.20 7.93 13.29
C VAL A 132 -3.89 8.86 12.29
N VAL A 133 -5.06 8.46 11.78
CA VAL A 133 -5.89 9.32 10.91
C VAL A 133 -6.45 10.51 11.68
N GLU A 134 -6.96 10.31 12.89
CA GLU A 134 -7.51 11.37 13.75
C GLU A 134 -6.45 12.38 14.19
N LYS A 135 -5.21 11.93 14.41
CA LYS A 135 -4.05 12.81 14.64
C LYS A 135 -3.64 13.64 13.42
N GLY A 136 -4.15 13.28 12.24
CA GLY A 136 -3.83 13.95 10.98
C GLY A 136 -2.45 13.59 10.41
N ASP A 137 -1.83 12.51 10.90
CA ASP A 137 -0.53 12.05 10.42
C ASP A 137 -0.63 11.37 9.04
N ILE A 138 -1.76 10.72 8.76
CA ILE A 138 -2.07 10.13 7.45
C ILE A 138 -3.46 10.57 6.95
N LYS A 139 -3.67 10.50 5.63
CA LYS A 139 -4.99 10.67 5.00
C LYS A 139 -5.33 9.46 4.14
N LEU A 140 -6.48 8.83 4.39
CA LEU A 140 -6.93 7.68 3.62
C LEU A 140 -7.79 8.10 2.43
N HIS A 141 -7.42 7.60 1.25
CA HIS A 141 -8.11 7.86 -0.01
C HIS A 141 -8.48 6.55 -0.71
N TYR A 142 -9.65 6.53 -1.34
CA TYR A 142 -10.04 5.43 -2.21
C TYR A 142 -9.42 5.62 -3.59
N ILE A 143 -8.90 4.55 -4.19
CA ILE A 143 -8.53 4.53 -5.61
C ILE A 143 -9.09 3.25 -6.28
N PRO A 144 -9.60 3.33 -7.52
CA PRO A 144 -10.01 2.14 -8.26
C PRO A 144 -8.83 1.22 -8.56
N THR A 145 -9.09 -0.09 -8.61
CA THR A 145 -8.10 -1.15 -8.85
C THR A 145 -7.30 -0.95 -10.15
N ASP A 146 -7.90 -0.39 -11.20
CA ASP A 146 -7.23 -0.22 -12.50
C ASP A 146 -6.12 0.85 -12.51
N GLU A 147 -6.04 1.68 -11.47
CA GLU A 147 -4.97 2.68 -11.29
C GLU A 147 -4.05 2.35 -10.11
N HIS A 148 -4.20 1.17 -9.51
CA HIS A 148 -3.59 0.83 -8.22
C HIS A 148 -2.14 0.33 -8.39
N PRO A 149 -1.10 1.11 -8.01
CA PRO A 149 0.30 0.70 -8.18
C PRO A 149 0.69 -0.51 -7.34
N ALA A 150 -0.04 -0.81 -6.25
CA ALA A 150 0.28 -1.95 -5.41
C ALA A 150 -0.20 -3.30 -5.98
N ASP A 151 -1.06 -3.30 -7.01
CA ASP A 151 -1.57 -4.52 -7.66
C ASP A 151 -0.44 -5.40 -8.23
N GLY A 152 0.67 -4.79 -8.66
CA GLY A 152 1.83 -5.55 -9.15
C GLY A 152 2.55 -6.38 -8.09
N PHE A 153 2.26 -6.15 -6.81
CA PHE A 153 2.83 -6.90 -5.69
C PHE A 153 1.96 -8.06 -5.21
N THR A 154 0.67 -8.03 -5.54
CA THR A 154 -0.36 -8.92 -4.98
C THR A 154 -1.00 -9.79 -6.05
N LYS A 155 -1.02 -9.34 -7.32
CA LYS A 155 -1.72 -10.03 -8.41
C LYS A 155 -0.75 -10.46 -9.51
N ALA A 156 -1.05 -11.60 -10.13
CA ALA A 156 -0.38 -12.01 -11.35
C ALA A 156 -0.86 -11.12 -12.52
N LEU A 157 -0.05 -10.15 -12.93
CA LEU A 157 -0.42 -9.19 -13.96
C LEU A 157 -0.18 -9.71 -15.38
N ALA A 158 -1.20 -9.56 -16.25
CA ALA A 158 -1.01 -9.68 -17.69
C ALA A 158 -0.07 -8.57 -18.22
N ARG A 159 0.52 -8.78 -19.40
CA ARG A 159 1.55 -7.89 -19.98
C ARG A 159 1.17 -6.41 -19.97
N GLN A 160 -0.09 -6.09 -20.29
CA GLN A 160 -0.58 -4.70 -20.30
C GLN A 160 -0.60 -4.09 -18.89
N LYS A 161 -1.19 -4.78 -17.92
CA LYS A 161 -1.22 -4.32 -16.51
C LYS A 161 0.19 -4.27 -15.91
N HIS A 162 1.08 -5.20 -16.27
CA HIS A 162 2.48 -5.14 -15.85
C HIS A 162 3.21 -3.91 -16.40
N SER A 163 2.99 -3.54 -17.67
CA SER A 163 3.55 -2.31 -18.25
C SER A 163 2.99 -1.05 -17.56
N GLN A 164 1.71 -1.05 -17.21
CA GLN A 164 1.10 0.02 -16.45
C GLN A 164 1.68 0.11 -15.03
N PHE A 165 1.85 -1.01 -14.33
CA PHE A 165 2.51 -1.09 -13.03
C PHE A 165 3.93 -0.51 -13.07
N MET A 166 4.72 -0.86 -14.08
CA MET A 166 6.07 -0.29 -14.27
C MET A 166 6.01 1.24 -14.40
N LYS A 167 5.10 1.76 -15.23
CA LYS A 167 4.92 3.22 -15.38
C LYS A 167 4.49 3.88 -14.07
N LEU A 168 3.53 3.29 -13.37
CA LEU A 168 3.02 3.78 -12.09
C LEU A 168 4.09 3.75 -10.99
N THR A 169 5.05 2.83 -11.03
CA THR A 169 6.16 2.78 -10.06
C THR A 169 7.38 3.59 -10.50
N GLY A 170 7.34 4.23 -11.67
CA GLY A 170 8.43 5.02 -12.24
C GLY A 170 9.56 4.17 -12.83
N ILE A 171 9.30 2.90 -13.12
CA ILE A 171 10.24 2.02 -13.82
C ILE A 171 10.16 2.31 -15.32
N VAL A 172 11.30 2.65 -15.91
CA VAL A 172 11.48 2.86 -17.35
C VAL A 172 12.60 1.98 -17.89
N GLY A 173 12.45 1.51 -19.12
CA GLY A 173 13.39 0.64 -19.82
C GLY A 173 13.01 0.57 -21.29
#